data_AF-A0A957BPI0-F1
#
_entry.id   AF-A0A957BPI0-F1
#
_cell.length_a   1.000
_cell.length_b   1.000
_cell.length_c   1.000
_cell.angle_alpha   90.00
_cell.angle_beta   90.00
_cell.angle_gamma   90.00
#
_symmetry.space_group_name_H-M   'P 1'
#
loop_
_entity.id
_entity.type
_entity.pdbx_description
1 polymer ?
#
loop_
_entity_poly.entity_id
_entity_poly.type
_entity_poly.pdbx_seq_one_letter_code
_entity_poly.pdbx_strand_id
1 'polypeptide(L)'
;MRWILVLLSAVLGGILVGLGMYFLDKLGFYLIILVPILAGGIIGVATYLPVVRQNVPTLPLIVFAVIGGLIAIGIYWYGQYNDYNEQLIAVVQEQDSTATREEALALIESFQRSEFGSTGFQAFLADYAATGFSINRVARSSGLEIQGDLAYGFWGFEALVLVGMAIVGVVRRGQSSITKRLGTQTT
;
A
#
# COMPACT_ATOMS: atom_id res chain seq x y z
N MET A 1 -14.93 -22.32 -9.39
CA MET A 1 -14.74 -21.21 -10.35
C MET A 1 -15.02 -19.82 -9.77
N ARG A 2 -16.16 -19.57 -9.08
CA ARG A 2 -16.48 -18.24 -8.53
C ARG A 2 -15.44 -17.69 -7.55
N TRP A 3 -14.92 -18.51 -6.65
CA TRP A 3 -13.87 -18.13 -5.70
C TRP A 3 -12.58 -17.63 -6.36
N ILE A 4 -12.22 -18.23 -7.50
CA ILE A 4 -11.05 -17.82 -8.29
C ILE A 4 -11.29 -16.42 -8.87
N LEU A 5 -12.50 -16.12 -9.36
CA LEU A 5 -12.83 -14.78 -9.86
C LEU A 5 -12.77 -13.72 -8.76
N VAL A 6 -13.22 -14.05 -7.54
CA VAL A 6 -13.13 -13.13 -6.40
C VAL A 6 -11.66 -12.88 -6.03
N LEU A 7 -10.86 -13.94 -5.94
CA LEU A 7 -9.42 -13.81 -5.67
C LEU A 7 -8.73 -12.98 -6.75
N LEU A 8 -8.95 -13.28 -8.03
CA LEU A 8 -8.39 -12.50 -9.14
C LEU A 8 -8.82 -11.03 -9.07
N SER A 9 -10.09 -10.76 -8.74
CA SER A 9 -10.56 -9.37 -8.57
C SER A 9 -9.88 -8.65 -7.41
N ALA A 10 -9.61 -9.35 -6.29
CA ALA A 10 -8.92 -8.78 -5.14
C ALA A 10 -7.44 -8.52 -5.45
N VAL A 11 -6.78 -9.44 -6.16
CA VAL A 11 -5.40 -9.27 -6.63
C VAL A 11 -5.30 -8.09 -7.59
N LEU A 12 -6.13 -8.05 -8.63
CA LEU A 12 -6.13 -6.96 -9.61
C LEU A 12 -6.49 -5.62 -8.97
N GLY A 13 -7.49 -5.61 -8.08
CA GLY A 13 -7.87 -4.42 -7.32
C GLY A 13 -6.73 -3.92 -6.43
N GLY A 14 -6.05 -4.83 -5.72
CA GLY A 14 -4.87 -4.51 -4.91
C GLY A 14 -3.73 -3.93 -5.75
N ILE A 15 -3.42 -4.53 -6.91
CA ILE A 15 -2.38 -4.04 -7.82
C ILE A 15 -2.72 -2.63 -8.32
N LEU A 16 -3.95 -2.41 -8.82
CA LEU A 16 -4.37 -1.11 -9.34
C LEU A 16 -4.34 -0.02 -8.26
N VAL A 17 -4.79 -0.35 -7.05
CA VAL A 17 -4.75 0.57 -5.92
C VAL A 17 -3.32 0.86 -5.48
N GLY A 18 -2.47 -0.16 -5.34
CA GLY A 18 -1.06 0.02 -4.98
C GLY A 18 -0.29 0.87 -6.00
N LEU A 19 -0.48 0.61 -7.30
CA LEU A 19 0.08 1.45 -8.36
C LEU A 19 -0.45 2.88 -8.30
N GLY A 20 -1.76 3.05 -8.09
CA GLY A 20 -2.37 4.36 -7.93
C GLY A 20 -1.78 5.15 -6.75
N MET A 21 -1.61 4.49 -5.59
CA MET A 21 -0.96 5.09 -4.42
C MET A 21 0.48 5.53 -4.73
N TYR A 22 1.25 4.67 -5.38
CA TYR A 22 2.62 4.95 -5.80
C TYR A 22 2.70 6.17 -6.73
N PHE A 23 1.84 6.24 -7.76
CA PHE A 23 1.81 7.39 -8.67
C PHE A 23 1.35 8.68 -7.98
N LEU A 24 0.35 8.62 -7.08
CA LEU A 24 -0.10 9.80 -6.33
C LEU A 24 1.01 10.36 -5.43
N ASP A 25 1.81 9.48 -4.84
CA ASP A 25 2.97 9.86 -4.04
C ASP A 25 4.02 10.59 -4.90
N LYS A 26 4.32 10.06 -6.09
CA LYS A 26 5.22 10.70 -7.06
C LYS A 26 4.77 12.09 -7.52
N LEU A 27 3.46 12.34 -7.53
CA LEU A 27 2.90 13.65 -7.86
C LEU A 27 2.90 14.63 -6.68
N GLY A 28 3.39 14.22 -5.50
CA GLY A 28 3.37 15.03 -4.28
C GLY A 28 1.99 15.14 -3.62
N PHE A 29 1.01 14.33 -4.05
CA PHE A 29 -0.34 14.32 -3.51
C PHE A 29 -0.53 13.28 -2.39
N TYR A 30 0.53 12.89 -1.70
CA TYR A 30 0.43 11.93 -0.59
C TYR A 30 -0.29 12.56 0.61
N LEU A 31 -1.61 12.56 0.55
CA LEU A 31 -2.48 12.86 1.68
C LEU A 31 -2.53 11.62 2.57
N ILE A 32 -1.52 11.55 3.43
CA ILE A 32 -1.25 10.54 4.45
C ILE A 32 -2.46 9.72 4.90
N ILE A 33 -3.51 10.34 5.44
CA ILE A 33 -4.67 9.57 5.94
C ILE A 33 -5.70 9.32 4.83
N LEU A 34 -5.86 10.27 3.90
CA LEU A 34 -6.90 10.20 2.90
C LEU A 34 -6.65 9.09 1.88
N VAL A 35 -5.40 8.91 1.44
CA VAL A 35 -5.04 7.92 0.43
C VAL A 35 -5.31 6.49 0.91
N PRO A 36 -4.85 6.05 2.11
CA PRO A 36 -5.21 4.75 2.68
C PRO A 36 -6.73 4.54 2.85
N ILE A 37 -7.47 5.59 3.26
CA ILE A 37 -8.93 5.51 3.40
C ILE A 37 -9.60 5.27 2.05
N LEU A 38 -9.24 6.05 1.03
CA LEU A 38 -9.79 5.90 -0.32
C LEU A 38 -9.40 4.56 -0.93
N ALA A 39 -8.14 4.16 -0.80
CA ALA A 39 -7.61 2.86 -1.23
C ALA A 39 -8.40 1.70 -0.63
N GLY A 40 -8.55 1.68 0.70
CA GLY A 40 -9.36 0.68 1.41
C GLY A 40 -10.82 0.71 0.96
N GLY A 41 -11.40 1.89 0.82
CA GLY A 41 -12.76 2.07 0.29
C GLY A 41 -12.94 1.47 -1.11
N ILE A 42 -12.01 1.72 -2.04
CA ILE A 42 -12.02 1.19 -3.40
C ILE A 42 -11.95 -0.34 -3.39
N ILE A 43 -11.05 -0.92 -2.58
CA ILE A 43 -10.94 -2.38 -2.42
C ILE A 43 -12.25 -2.97 -1.88
N GLY A 44 -12.84 -2.31 -0.87
CA GLY A 44 -14.14 -2.70 -0.31
C GLY A 44 -15.26 -2.64 -1.36
N VAL A 45 -15.32 -1.57 -2.16
CA VAL A 45 -16.30 -1.38 -3.24
C VAL A 45 -16.10 -2.39 -4.39
N ALA A 46 -14.87 -2.79 -4.69
CA ALA A 46 -14.60 -3.81 -5.71
C ALA A 46 -15.31 -5.14 -5.38
N THR A 47 -15.56 -5.43 -4.11
CA THR A 47 -16.34 -6.62 -3.71
C THR A 47 -17.83 -6.52 -4.05
N TYR A 48 -18.35 -5.36 -4.44
CA TYR A 48 -19.74 -5.17 -4.88
C TYR A 48 -19.94 -5.41 -6.37
N LEU A 49 -18.87 -5.64 -7.13
CA LEU A 49 -18.96 -5.91 -8.56
C LEU A 49 -19.90 -7.09 -8.84
N PRO A 50 -20.73 -7.05 -9.90
CA PRO A 50 -21.75 -8.07 -10.18
C PRO A 50 -21.19 -9.50 -10.21
N VAL A 51 -19.96 -9.67 -10.72
CA VAL A 51 -19.20 -10.93 -10.73
C VAL A 51 -18.99 -11.54 -9.34
N VAL A 52 -18.85 -10.70 -8.31
CA VAL A 52 -18.62 -11.08 -6.90
C VAL A 52 -19.93 -11.07 -6.09
N ARG A 53 -20.97 -10.42 -6.63
CA ARG A 53 -22.20 -10.06 -5.90
C ARG A 53 -23.11 -11.25 -5.58
N GLN A 54 -23.10 -12.31 -6.39
CA GLN A 54 -24.02 -13.44 -6.21
C GLN A 54 -23.45 -14.54 -5.30
N ASN A 55 -24.05 -14.72 -4.13
CA ASN A 55 -23.93 -15.88 -3.22
C ASN A 55 -22.56 -16.13 -2.55
N VAL A 56 -21.70 -15.12 -2.44
CA VAL A 56 -20.48 -15.24 -1.63
C VAL A 56 -20.76 -14.76 -0.19
N PRO A 57 -20.55 -15.59 0.85
CA PRO A 57 -20.69 -15.16 2.24
C PRO A 57 -19.73 -14.02 2.61
N THR A 58 -20.10 -13.22 3.61
CA THR A 58 -19.33 -12.04 4.04
C THR A 58 -17.92 -12.40 4.53
N LEU A 59 -17.77 -13.48 5.29
CA LEU A 59 -16.50 -13.81 5.96
C LEU A 59 -15.36 -14.11 4.96
N PRO A 60 -15.56 -14.93 3.91
CA PRO A 60 -14.57 -15.06 2.84
C PRO A 60 -14.24 -13.77 2.09
N LEU A 61 -15.21 -12.86 1.92
CA LEU A 61 -14.96 -11.57 1.28
C LEU A 61 -14.06 -10.65 2.12
N ILE A 62 -14.14 -10.75 3.46
CA ILE A 62 -13.23 -10.07 4.37
C ILE A 62 -11.80 -10.55 4.12
N VAL A 63 -11.60 -11.86 4.01
CA VAL A 63 -10.27 -12.43 3.71
C VAL A 63 -9.73 -11.90 2.38
N PHE A 64 -10.55 -11.84 1.32
CA PHE A 64 -10.12 -11.28 0.04
C PHE A 64 -9.84 -9.77 0.10
N ALA A 65 -10.62 -9.01 0.88
CA ALA A 65 -10.34 -7.59 1.09
C ALA A 65 -9.00 -7.37 1.80
N VAL A 66 -8.67 -8.21 2.81
CA VAL A 66 -7.37 -8.19 3.47
C VAL A 66 -6.24 -8.52 2.49
N ILE A 67 -6.39 -9.58 1.68
CA ILE A 67 -5.41 -9.94 0.64
C ILE A 67 -5.20 -8.79 -0.34
N GLY A 68 -6.29 -8.19 -0.83
CA GLY A 68 -6.21 -7.03 -1.73
C GLY A 68 -5.49 -5.85 -1.10
N GLY A 69 -5.74 -5.57 0.18
CA GLY A 69 -5.06 -4.52 0.93
C GLY A 69 -3.56 -4.79 1.11
N LEU A 70 -3.18 -6.02 1.47
CA LEU A 70 -1.78 -6.42 1.60
C LEU A 70 -1.03 -6.35 0.25
N ILE A 71 -1.69 -6.74 -0.85
CA ILE A 71 -1.12 -6.59 -2.19
C ILE A 71 -0.93 -5.11 -2.54
N ALA A 72 -1.91 -4.25 -2.24
CA ALA A 72 -1.78 -2.82 -2.50
C ALA A 72 -0.57 -2.21 -1.75
N ILE A 73 -0.41 -2.57 -0.46
CA ILE A 73 0.74 -2.15 0.36
C ILE A 73 2.04 -2.67 -0.24
N GLY A 74 2.09 -3.96 -0.61
CA GLY A 74 3.28 -4.57 -1.20
C GLY A 74 3.69 -3.92 -2.52
N ILE A 75 2.73 -3.63 -3.41
CA ILE A 75 2.99 -2.98 -4.70
C ILE A 75 3.47 -1.54 -4.50
N TYR A 76 2.86 -0.79 -3.59
CA TYR A 76 3.29 0.57 -3.24
C TYR A 76 4.75 0.58 -2.77
N TRP A 77 5.09 -0.24 -1.77
CA TRP A 77 6.44 -0.31 -1.21
C TRP A 77 7.47 -0.88 -2.19
N TYR A 78 7.08 -1.84 -3.02
CA TYR A 78 7.95 -2.36 -4.06
C TYR A 78 8.30 -1.28 -5.10
N GLY A 79 7.33 -0.42 -5.47
CA GLY A 79 7.58 0.73 -6.32
C GLY A 79 8.62 1.68 -5.71
N GLN A 80 8.41 2.08 -4.45
CA GLN A 80 9.34 2.96 -3.73
C GLN A 80 10.75 2.36 -3.62
N TYR A 81 10.84 1.06 -3.31
CA TYR A 81 12.11 0.35 -3.22
C TYR A 81 12.88 0.34 -4.54
N ASN A 82 12.21 0.15 -5.67
CA ASN A 82 12.88 0.17 -6.97
C ASN A 82 13.42 1.55 -7.30
N ASP A 83 12.65 2.61 -7.06
CA ASP A 83 13.15 3.96 -7.31
C ASP A 83 14.31 4.33 -6.41
N TYR A 84 14.29 3.88 -5.17
CA TYR A 84 15.39 4.06 -4.24
C TYR A 84 16.67 3.40 -4.78
N ASN A 85 16.59 2.16 -5.26
CA ASN A 85 17.74 1.49 -5.86
C ASN A 85 18.23 2.19 -7.13
N GLU A 86 17.32 2.60 -8.03
CA GLU A 86 17.71 3.32 -9.25
C GLU A 86 18.37 4.67 -8.93
N GLN A 87 17.89 5.39 -7.91
CA GLN A 87 18.52 6.64 -7.45
C GLN A 87 19.92 6.39 -6.89
N LEU A 88 20.11 5.37 -6.05
CA LEU A 88 21.42 5.03 -5.54
C LEU A 88 22.39 4.58 -6.64
N ILE A 89 21.92 3.77 -7.59
CA ILE A 89 22.73 3.37 -8.75
C ILE A 89 23.16 4.62 -9.54
N ALA A 90 22.24 5.56 -9.79
CA ALA A 90 22.55 6.80 -10.49
C ALA A 90 23.60 7.63 -9.75
N VAL A 91 23.51 7.74 -8.42
CA VAL A 91 24.51 8.46 -7.59
C VAL A 91 25.89 7.81 -7.68
N VAL A 92 25.97 6.48 -7.64
CA VAL A 92 27.25 5.77 -7.78
C VAL A 92 27.84 5.99 -9.17
N GLN A 93 27.02 5.91 -10.21
CA GLN A 93 27.46 6.11 -11.60
C GLN A 93 27.81 7.57 -11.92
N GLU A 94 27.25 8.53 -11.19
CA GLU A 94 27.65 9.94 -11.27
C GLU A 94 29.05 10.16 -10.69
N GLN A 95 29.41 9.43 -9.63
CA GLN A 95 30.74 9.48 -9.02
C GLN A 95 31.78 8.67 -9.80
N ASP A 96 31.38 7.54 -10.36
CA ASP A 96 32.20 6.68 -11.22
C ASP A 96 31.41 6.27 -12.45
N SER A 97 31.59 7.02 -13.55
CA SER A 97 30.90 6.78 -14.82
C SER A 97 31.27 5.44 -15.48
N THR A 98 32.33 4.76 -15.01
CA THR A 98 32.74 3.46 -15.54
C THR A 98 32.11 2.29 -14.78
N ALA A 99 31.52 2.55 -13.62
CA ALA A 99 30.89 1.52 -12.81
C ALA A 99 29.69 0.89 -13.52
N THR A 100 29.75 -0.43 -13.64
CA THR A 100 28.60 -1.22 -14.12
C THR A 100 27.48 -1.20 -13.09
N ARG A 101 26.25 -1.50 -13.53
CA ARG A 101 25.09 -1.59 -12.63
C ARG A 101 25.30 -2.64 -11.52
N GLU A 102 25.98 -3.72 -11.84
CA GLU A 102 26.28 -4.81 -10.89
C GLU A 102 27.29 -4.38 -9.83
N GLU A 103 28.34 -3.65 -10.23
CA GLU A 103 29.31 -3.05 -9.31
C GLU A 103 28.66 -1.99 -8.41
N ALA A 104 27.78 -1.15 -8.98
CA ALA A 104 27.02 -0.16 -8.22
C ALA A 104 26.13 -0.83 -7.16
N LEU A 105 25.41 -1.89 -7.53
CA LEU A 105 24.61 -2.67 -6.59
C LEU A 105 25.44 -3.31 -5.48
N ALA A 106 26.61 -3.88 -5.79
CA ALA A 106 27.51 -4.43 -4.79
C ALA A 106 28.03 -3.36 -3.82
N LEU A 107 28.34 -2.17 -4.32
CA LEU A 107 28.75 -1.03 -3.50
C LEU A 107 27.60 -0.59 -2.58
N ILE A 108 26.38 -0.48 -3.12
CA ILE A 108 25.18 -0.14 -2.35
C ILE A 108 24.92 -1.17 -1.25
N GLU A 109 25.01 -2.46 -1.54
CA GLU A 109 24.83 -3.51 -0.53
C GLU A 109 25.89 -3.44 0.57
N SER A 110 27.15 -3.14 0.21
CA SER A 110 28.23 -2.96 1.18
C SER A 110 27.98 -1.77 2.11
N PHE A 111 27.51 -0.65 1.54
CA PHE A 111 27.13 0.55 2.28
C PHE A 111 25.94 0.26 3.21
N GLN A 112 24.85 -0.32 2.68
CA GLN A 112 23.66 -0.67 3.46
C GLN A 112 23.98 -1.59 4.63
N ARG A 113 24.84 -2.59 4.42
CA ARG A 113 25.26 -3.50 5.49
C ARG A 113 26.07 -2.78 6.56
N SER A 114 26.92 -1.84 6.17
CA SER A 114 27.73 -1.06 7.11
C SER A 114 26.87 -0.10 7.93
N GLU A 115 25.93 0.61 7.29
CA GLU A 115 25.14 1.67 7.92
C GLU A 115 23.94 1.10 8.70
N PHE A 116 23.21 0.15 8.11
CA PHE A 116 21.93 -0.35 8.64
C PHE A 116 22.01 -1.80 9.15
N GLY A 117 23.17 -2.46 9.04
CA GLY A 117 23.33 -3.87 9.45
C GLY A 117 22.55 -4.87 8.61
N SER A 118 21.91 -4.44 7.52
CA SER A 118 21.04 -5.25 6.64
C SER A 118 21.22 -4.84 5.19
N THR A 119 20.59 -5.53 4.24
CA THR A 119 20.63 -5.17 2.81
C THR A 119 19.24 -5.25 2.17
N GLY A 120 19.11 -4.67 0.98
CA GLY A 120 17.89 -4.73 0.17
C GLY A 120 16.73 -4.00 0.84
N PHE A 121 15.55 -4.63 0.84
CA PHE A 121 14.31 -3.97 1.30
C PHE A 121 14.35 -3.54 2.78
N GLN A 122 15.03 -4.31 3.65
CA GLN A 122 15.15 -3.95 5.06
C GLN A 122 16.00 -2.70 5.26
N ALA A 123 17.14 -2.62 4.56
CA ALA A 123 18.01 -1.45 4.60
C ALA A 123 17.31 -0.22 4.00
N PHE A 124 16.55 -0.40 2.92
CA PHE A 124 15.69 0.65 2.37
C PHE A 124 14.69 1.18 3.41
N LEU A 125 13.98 0.32 4.13
CA LEU A 125 13.03 0.77 5.15
C LEU A 125 13.75 1.50 6.30
N ALA A 126 14.95 1.04 6.68
CA ALA A 126 15.78 1.69 7.70
C ALA A 126 16.23 3.09 7.27
N ASP A 127 16.75 3.21 6.04
CA ASP A 127 17.17 4.49 5.48
C ASP A 127 15.99 5.46 5.31
N TYR A 128 14.87 4.97 4.78
CA TYR A 128 13.67 5.77 4.57
C TYR A 128 13.07 6.24 5.90
N ALA A 129 13.14 5.42 6.95
CA ALA A 129 12.73 5.81 8.30
C ALA A 129 13.71 6.80 8.94
N ALA A 130 15.02 6.66 8.70
CA ALA A 130 16.05 7.54 9.24
C ALA A 130 16.01 8.93 8.59
N THR A 131 15.87 8.98 7.27
CA THR A 131 15.69 10.23 6.51
C THR A 131 14.39 10.92 6.91
N GLY A 132 13.35 10.13 7.12
CA GLY A 132 12.03 10.61 7.50
C GLY A 132 11.28 11.31 6.37
N PHE A 133 10.06 11.72 6.69
CA PHE A 133 9.19 12.44 5.77
C PHE A 133 8.43 13.54 6.49
N SER A 134 8.18 14.64 5.77
CA SER A 134 7.44 15.78 6.31
C SER A 134 5.96 15.64 5.99
N ILE A 135 5.13 15.73 7.04
CA ILE A 135 3.69 15.88 6.88
C ILE A 135 3.38 17.35 6.60
N ASN A 136 3.20 17.68 5.32
CA ASN A 136 2.62 18.96 4.95
C ASN A 136 1.14 18.99 5.35
N ARG A 137 0.82 19.58 6.50
CA ARG A 137 -0.57 19.97 6.79
C ARG A 137 -0.94 21.07 5.82
N VAL A 138 -1.98 20.85 5.04
CA VAL A 138 -2.58 21.77 4.05
C VAL A 138 -2.95 23.17 4.63
N ALA A 139 -2.71 23.46 5.92
CA ALA A 139 -3.08 24.72 6.56
C ALA A 139 -2.04 25.37 7.51
N ARG A 140 -0.86 24.79 7.81
CA ARG A 140 0.14 25.45 8.69
C ARG A 140 1.59 25.15 8.29
N SER A 141 2.43 26.18 8.30
CA SER A 141 3.81 26.20 7.79
C SER A 141 4.87 25.46 8.61
N SER A 142 4.48 24.72 9.64
CA SER A 142 5.39 23.83 10.40
C SER A 142 5.01 22.38 10.13
N GLY A 143 5.73 21.74 9.20
CA GLY A 143 5.61 20.31 8.97
C GLY A 143 6.08 19.54 10.21
N LEU A 144 5.33 18.50 10.57
CA LEU A 144 5.82 17.52 11.54
C LEU A 144 6.69 16.53 10.78
N GLU A 145 7.96 16.44 11.14
CA GLU A 145 8.88 15.46 10.59
C GLU A 145 8.71 14.14 11.36
N ILE A 146 8.40 13.06 10.64
CA ILE A 146 8.29 11.72 11.21
C ILE A 146 9.53 10.95 10.81
N GLN A 147 10.28 10.48 11.82
CA GLN A 147 11.55 9.76 11.68
C GLN A 147 11.66 8.59 12.66
N GLY A 148 12.54 7.64 12.35
CA GLY A 148 12.88 6.50 13.19
C GLY A 148 11.68 5.61 13.52
N ASP A 149 11.54 5.21 14.78
CA ASP A 149 10.48 4.30 15.25
C ASP A 149 9.06 4.82 14.97
N LEU A 150 8.89 6.15 14.96
CA LEU A 150 7.59 6.78 14.66
C LEU A 150 7.19 6.56 13.20
N ALA A 151 8.15 6.47 12.27
CA ALA A 151 7.87 6.20 10.86
C ALA A 151 7.29 4.79 10.68
N TYR A 152 7.89 3.78 11.32
CA TYR A 152 7.38 2.41 11.29
C TYR A 152 5.98 2.30 11.91
N GLY A 153 5.78 2.91 13.08
CA GLY A 153 4.48 2.92 13.75
C GLY A 153 3.40 3.58 12.89
N PHE A 154 3.78 4.65 12.20
CA PHE A 154 2.90 5.36 11.27
C PHE A 154 2.54 4.54 10.03
N TRP A 155 3.52 3.91 9.35
CA TRP A 155 3.21 3.05 8.19
C TRP A 155 2.38 1.83 8.58
N GLY A 156 2.65 1.27 9.77
CA GLY A 156 1.81 0.23 10.36
C GLY A 156 0.38 0.71 10.58
N PHE A 157 0.20 1.93 11.08
CA PHE A 157 -1.12 2.54 11.23
C PHE A 157 -1.82 2.78 9.87
N GLU A 158 -1.13 3.29 8.86
CA GLU A 158 -1.70 3.47 7.51
C GLU A 158 -2.15 2.13 6.90
N ALA A 159 -1.33 1.08 7.05
CA ALA A 159 -1.68 -0.27 6.62
C ALA A 159 -2.96 -0.77 7.33
N LEU A 160 -3.08 -0.54 8.63
CA LEU A 160 -4.27 -0.90 9.40
C LEU A 160 -5.50 -0.11 8.95
N VAL A 161 -5.37 1.19 8.66
CA VAL A 161 -6.46 2.02 8.15
C VAL A 161 -6.93 1.51 6.78
N LEU A 162 -6.00 1.23 5.87
CA LEU A 162 -6.31 0.72 4.53
C LEU A 162 -7.09 -0.60 4.62
N VAL A 163 -6.56 -1.58 5.35
CA VAL A 163 -7.19 -2.89 5.51
C VAL A 163 -8.53 -2.75 6.25
N GLY A 164 -8.57 -1.97 7.33
CA GLY A 164 -9.79 -1.70 8.10
C GLY A 164 -10.90 -1.12 7.25
N MET A 165 -10.60 -0.14 6.40
CA MET A 165 -11.56 0.46 5.47
C MET A 165 -12.04 -0.52 4.40
N ALA A 166 -11.16 -1.41 3.91
CA ALA A 166 -11.55 -2.49 3.00
C ALA A 166 -12.56 -3.44 3.64
N ILE A 167 -12.32 -3.83 4.90
CA ILE A 167 -13.23 -4.69 5.69
C ILE A 167 -14.57 -3.99 5.92
N VAL A 168 -14.56 -2.71 6.32
CA VAL A 168 -15.78 -1.92 6.53
C VAL A 168 -16.64 -1.90 5.26
N GLY A 169 -16.03 -1.74 4.09
CA GLY A 169 -16.71 -1.84 2.80
C GLY A 169 -17.43 -3.18 2.62
N VAL A 170 -16.76 -4.29 2.91
CA VAL A 170 -17.35 -5.64 2.83
C VAL A 170 -18.49 -5.84 3.84
N VAL A 171 -18.33 -5.38 5.08
CA VAL A 171 -19.35 -5.56 6.13
C VAL A 171 -20.64 -4.78 5.79
N ARG A 172 -20.51 -3.55 5.28
CA ARG A 172 -21.65 -2.74 4.82
C ARG A 172 -22.45 -3.44 3.71
N ARG A 173 -21.78 -4.20 2.84
CA ARG A 173 -22.43 -5.04 1.80
C ARG A 173 -23.32 -6.10 2.43
N GLY A 174 -22.80 -6.78 3.45
CA GLY A 174 -23.51 -7.83 4.17
C GLY A 174 -24.80 -7.31 4.78
N GLN A 175 -24.72 -6.17 5.48
CA GLN A 175 -25.89 -5.54 6.13
C GLN A 175 -26.97 -5.15 5.11
N SER A 176 -26.61 -4.48 4.01
CA SER A 176 -27.55 -4.10 2.95
C SER A 176 -28.28 -5.31 2.32
N SER A 177 -27.59 -6.46 2.21
CA SER A 177 -28.19 -7.69 1.67
C SER A 177 -29.21 -8.30 2.63
N ILE A 178 -28.98 -8.21 3.94
CA ILE A 178 -29.91 -8.71 4.97
C ILE A 178 -31.18 -7.84 4.99
N THR A 179 -31.03 -6.51 5.03
CA THR A 179 -32.17 -5.58 5.06
C THR A 179 -33.09 -5.77 3.85
N LYS A 180 -32.53 -5.96 2.64
CA LYS A 180 -33.33 -6.22 1.43
C LYS A 180 -34.15 -7.51 1.52
N ARG A 181 -33.60 -8.58 2.10
CA ARG A 181 -34.31 -9.86 2.27
C ARG A 181 -35.45 -9.77 3.27
N LEU A 182 -35.27 -9.00 4.35
CA LEU A 182 -36.32 -8.80 5.35
C LEU A 182 -37.47 -7.93 4.82
N GLY A 183 -37.16 -6.87 4.07
CA GLY A 183 -38.19 -5.98 3.49
C GLY A 183 -39.00 -6.58 2.35
N THR A 184 -38.52 -7.64 1.69
CA THR A 184 -39.28 -8.35 0.62
C THR A 184 -40.26 -9.39 1.16
N GLN A 185 -40.21 -9.74 2.46
CA GLN A 185 -41.17 -10.67 3.07
C GLN A 185 -42.42 -10.00 3.66
N THR A 186 -42.47 -8.67 3.67
CA THR A 186 -43.56 -7.88 4.27
C THR A 186 -44.55 -7.29 3.26
N THR A 187 -44.46 -7.67 1.98
CA THR A 187 -45.36 -7.30 0.89
C THR A 187 -45.91 -8.54 0.22
#